data_AF-A0A7Y5X5D4-F1
#
_entry.id   AF-A0A7Y5X5D4-F1
#
_cell.length_a   1.000
_cell.length_b   1.000
_cell.length_c   1.000
_cell.angle_alpha   90.00
_cell.angle_beta   90.00
_cell.angle_gamma   90.00
#
_symmetry.space_group_name_H-M   'P 1'
#
loop_
_entity.id
_entity.type
_entity.pdbx_description
1 polymer ?
#
loop_
_entity_poly.entity_id
_entity_poly.type
_entity_poly.pdbx_seq_one_letter_code
_entity_poly.pdbx_strand_id
1 'polypeptide(L)'
;MTDVRMTDEAAARINNRFDDLAAEFHNTTDELSTIVSDIDAGAGEFVGSISSATSAFSLSWREAFDVCGKASAIIAGNTNRLSIDLTVLDRDASTTIEL
;
A
#
# COMPACT_ATOMS: atom_id res chain seq x y z
N MET A 1 18.55 -32.86 6.96
CA MET A 1 18.10 -31.90 5.94
C MET A 1 18.52 -30.53 6.44
N THR A 2 19.56 -29.94 5.84
CA THR A 2 20.04 -28.62 6.26
C THR A 2 19.05 -27.60 5.71
N ASP A 3 18.36 -26.90 6.61
CA ASP A 3 17.35 -25.92 6.26
C ASP A 3 18.07 -24.73 5.59
N VAL A 4 17.92 -24.59 4.27
CA VAL A 4 18.56 -23.50 3.52
C VAL A 4 17.76 -22.24 3.78
N ARG A 5 18.25 -21.43 4.72
CA ARG A 5 17.71 -20.11 5.06
C ARG A 5 18.69 -19.01 4.70
N MET A 6 18.15 -17.82 4.47
CA MET A 6 18.96 -16.61 4.37
C MET A 6 19.52 -16.27 5.75
N THR A 7 20.65 -15.55 5.77
CA THR A 7 21.22 -15.06 7.02
C THR A 7 20.27 -14.08 7.69
N ASP A 8 20.33 -13.98 9.01
CA ASP A 8 19.49 -13.05 9.78
C ASP A 8 19.68 -11.59 9.32
N GLU A 9 20.91 -11.23 8.96
CA GLU A 9 21.23 -9.91 8.39
C GLU A 9 20.54 -9.66 7.05
N ALA A 10 20.56 -10.65 6.14
CA ALA A 10 19.90 -10.53 4.85
C ALA A 10 18.37 -10.45 5.01
N ALA A 11 17.81 -11.25 5.92
CA ALA A 11 16.38 -11.24 6.24
C ALA A 11 15.96 -9.88 6.83
N ALA A 12 16.69 -9.36 7.81
CA ALA A 12 16.40 -8.06 8.42
C ALA A 12 16.45 -6.93 7.38
N ARG A 13 17.43 -6.96 6.47
CA ARG A 13 17.55 -5.95 5.41
C ARG A 13 16.36 -6.00 4.43
N ILE A 14 15.87 -7.19 4.11
CA ILE A 14 14.69 -7.34 3.23
C ILE A 14 13.44 -6.86 3.97
N ASN A 15 13.25 -7.28 5.22
CA ASN A 15 12.09 -6.89 6.03
C ASN A 15 11.98 -5.37 6.15
N ASN A 16 13.07 -4.71 6.57
CA ASN A 16 13.07 -3.25 6.72
C ASN A 16 12.73 -2.55 5.40
N ARG A 17 13.29 -3.01 4.27
CA ARG A 17 13.00 -2.40 2.96
C ARG A 17 11.53 -2.54 2.56
N PHE A 18 10.90 -3.65 2.88
CA PHE A 18 9.49 -3.87 2.54
C PHE A 18 8.53 -3.23 3.55
N ASP A 19 8.93 -3.09 4.81
CA ASP A 19 8.21 -2.29 5.80
C ASP A 19 8.24 -0.80 5.42
N ASP A 20 9.41 -0.27 5.06
CA ASP A 20 9.57 1.10 4.57
C ASP A 20 8.72 1.34 3.32
N LEU A 21 8.76 0.40 2.35
CA LEU A 21 7.96 0.49 1.13
C LEU A 21 6.45 0.43 1.41
N ALA A 22 6.01 -0.40 2.36
CA ALA A 22 4.61 -0.45 2.77
C ALA A 22 4.16 0.90 3.38
N ALA A 23 5.02 1.51 4.20
CA ALA A 23 4.77 2.83 4.77
C ALA A 23 4.73 3.93 3.69
N GLU A 24 5.64 3.89 2.71
CA GLU A 24 5.64 4.83 1.58
C GLU A 24 4.34 4.77 0.78
N PHE A 25 3.81 3.58 0.48
CA PHE A 25 2.53 3.46 -0.22
C PHE A 25 1.35 4.00 0.60
N HIS A 26 1.36 3.79 1.91
CA HIS A 26 0.34 4.33 2.80
C HIS A 26 0.38 5.87 2.81
N ASN A 27 1.56 6.45 3.03
CA ASN A 27 1.74 7.91 3.03
C ASN A 27 1.36 8.54 1.68
N THR A 28 1.76 7.91 0.57
CA THR A 28 1.42 8.39 -0.78
C THR A 28 -0.10 8.40 -1.01
N THR A 29 -0.83 7.46 -0.42
CA THR A 29 -2.30 7.41 -0.49
C THR A 29 -2.94 8.60 0.22
N ASP A 30 -2.43 8.98 1.39
CA ASP A 30 -2.92 10.14 2.13
C ASP A 30 -2.60 11.45 1.39
N GLU A 31 -1.40 11.56 0.81
CA GLU A 31 -0.99 12.68 -0.03
C GLU A 31 -1.88 12.83 -1.27
N LEU A 32 -2.26 11.73 -1.92
CA LEU A 32 -3.15 11.74 -3.08
C LEU A 32 -4.50 12.38 -2.78
N SER A 33 -5.06 12.13 -1.60
CA SER A 33 -6.33 12.73 -1.17
C SER A 33 -6.21 14.24 -1.03
N THR A 34 -5.08 14.71 -0.49
CA THR A 34 -4.77 16.14 -0.37
C THR A 34 -4.63 16.80 -1.74
N ILE A 35 -3.86 16.17 -2.65
CA ILE A 35 -3.66 16.69 -4.02
C ILE A 35 -4.98 16.82 -4.78
N VAL A 36 -5.88 15.85 -4.65
CA VAL A 36 -7.21 15.90 -5.30
C VAL A 36 -8.04 17.05 -4.75
N SER A 37 -8.04 17.24 -3.42
CA SER A 37 -8.70 18.38 -2.78
C SER A 37 -8.14 19.72 -3.28
N ASP A 38 -6.82 19.83 -3.45
CA ASP A 38 -6.17 21.04 -3.95
C ASP A 38 -6.53 21.31 -5.42
N ILE A 39 -6.61 20.27 -6.25
CA ILE A 39 -7.03 20.39 -7.66
C ILE A 39 -8.48 20.87 -7.74
N ASP A 40 -9.39 20.25 -6.98
CA ASP A 40 -10.81 20.61 -6.99
C ASP A 40 -11.02 22.04 -6.47
N ALA A 41 -10.30 22.44 -5.42
CA ALA A 41 -10.32 23.81 -4.91
C ALA A 41 -9.74 24.82 -5.91
N GLY A 42 -8.62 24.49 -6.55
CA GLY A 42 -7.96 25.34 -7.55
C GLY A 42 -8.76 25.48 -8.84
N ALA A 43 -9.59 24.51 -9.19
CA ALA A 43 -10.42 24.54 -10.40
C ALA A 43 -11.60 25.52 -10.31
N GLY A 44 -12.06 25.87 -9.10
CA GLY A 44 -13.14 26.83 -8.88
C GLY A 44 -14.40 26.48 -9.68
N GLU A 45 -14.89 27.40 -10.51
CA GLU A 45 -16.10 27.19 -11.33
C GLU A 45 -15.94 26.05 -12.37
N PHE A 46 -14.71 25.69 -12.74
CA PHE A 46 -14.44 24.60 -13.68
C PHE A 46 -14.50 23.20 -13.03
N VAL A 47 -14.61 23.11 -11.70
CA VAL A 47 -14.56 21.83 -10.97
C VAL A 47 -15.54 20.79 -11.52
N GLY A 48 -16.74 21.20 -11.94
CA GLY A 48 -17.75 20.30 -12.51
C GLY A 48 -17.31 19.60 -13.81
N SER A 49 -16.31 20.14 -14.51
CA SER A 49 -15.74 19.54 -15.73
C SER A 49 -14.63 18.53 -15.45
N ILE A 50 -14.02 18.56 -14.26
CA ILE A 50 -12.85 17.72 -13.92
C ILE A 50 -13.09 16.77 -12.76
N SER A 51 -14.09 17.02 -11.91
CA SER A 51 -14.31 16.29 -10.65
C SER A 51 -14.46 14.78 -10.84
N SER A 52 -15.10 14.36 -11.93
CA SER A 52 -15.23 12.95 -12.27
C SER A 52 -13.89 12.30 -12.62
N ALA A 53 -13.02 13.01 -13.35
CA ALA A 53 -11.70 12.53 -13.71
C ALA A 53 -10.74 12.53 -12.51
N THR A 54 -10.77 13.56 -11.67
CA THR A 54 -9.96 13.65 -10.45
C THR A 54 -10.37 12.56 -9.45
N SER A 55 -11.67 12.32 -9.28
CA SER A 55 -12.20 11.23 -8.44
C SER A 55 -11.79 9.85 -8.97
N ALA A 56 -11.94 9.60 -10.27
CA ALA A 56 -11.56 8.32 -10.88
C ALA A 56 -10.05 8.06 -10.77
N PHE A 57 -9.23 9.10 -10.98
CA PHE A 57 -7.78 9.04 -10.79
C PHE A 57 -7.43 8.70 -9.33
N SER A 58 -8.02 9.42 -8.38
CA SER A 58 -7.82 9.21 -6.94
C SER A 58 -8.13 7.77 -6.54
N LEU A 59 -9.32 7.28 -6.94
CA LEU A 59 -9.77 5.93 -6.61
C LEU A 59 -8.83 4.86 -7.18
N SER A 60 -8.45 5.00 -8.45
CA SER A 60 -7.60 4.02 -9.15
C SER A 60 -6.21 3.92 -8.53
N TRP A 61 -5.62 5.06 -8.16
CA TRP A 61 -4.29 5.10 -7.56
C TRP A 61 -4.29 4.70 -6.09
N ARG A 62 -5.34 5.05 -5.33
CA ARG A 62 -5.54 4.56 -3.97
C ARG A 62 -5.54 3.03 -3.93
N GLU A 63 -6.30 2.40 -4.83
CA GLU A 63 -6.34 0.94 -4.92
C GLU A 63 -4.97 0.35 -5.27
N ALA A 64 -4.28 0.94 -6.24
CA ALA A 64 -2.95 0.48 -6.63
C ALA A 64 -1.94 0.55 -5.46
N PHE A 65 -1.94 1.65 -4.70
CA PHE A 65 -1.06 1.82 -3.54
C PHE A 65 -1.44 0.89 -2.39
N ASP A 66 -2.73 0.69 -2.13
CA ASP A 66 -3.19 -0.24 -1.10
C ASP A 66 -2.72 -1.67 -1.39
N VAL A 67 -2.94 -2.17 -2.62
CA VAL A 67 -2.45 -3.49 -3.06
C VAL A 67 -0.92 -3.60 -2.92
N CYS A 68 -0.17 -2.58 -3.35
CA CYS A 68 1.28 -2.61 -3.25
C CYS A 68 1.78 -2.56 -1.79
N GLY A 69 1.14 -1.76 -0.94
CA GLY A 69 1.46 -1.65 0.48
C GLY A 69 1.20 -2.95 1.23
N LYS A 70 0.06 -3.60 0.95
CA LYS A 70 -0.30 -4.92 1.48
C LYS A 70 0.68 -6.00 1.07
N ALA A 71 0.99 -6.09 -0.23
CA ALA A 71 1.96 -7.04 -0.74
C ALA A 71 3.33 -6.85 -0.10
N SER A 72 3.76 -5.59 0.09
CA SER A 72 5.02 -5.26 0.75
C SER A 72 5.04 -5.73 2.20
N ALA A 73 3.99 -5.44 2.98
CA ALA A 73 3.89 -5.88 4.36
C ALA A 73 3.83 -7.42 4.51
N ILE A 74 3.18 -8.11 3.58
CA ILE A 74 3.15 -9.59 3.55
C ILE A 74 4.56 -10.13 3.32
N ILE A 75 5.33 -9.54 2.38
CA ILE A 75 6.71 -9.95 2.12
C ILE A 75 7.58 -9.70 3.35
N ALA A 76 7.47 -8.54 3.99
CA ALA A 76 8.23 -8.23 5.22
C ALA A 76 7.89 -9.22 6.35
N GLY A 77 6.60 -9.53 6.55
CA GLY A 77 6.14 -10.41 7.63
C GLY A 77 6.42 -11.90 7.44
N ASN A 78 6.75 -12.33 6.21
CA ASN A 78 6.96 -13.74 5.86
C ASN A 78 8.36 -14.08 5.35
N THR A 79 9.21 -13.08 5.09
CA THR A 79 10.60 -13.33 4.67
C THR A 79 11.37 -14.09 5.75
N ASN A 80 12.14 -15.09 5.30
CA ASN A 80 12.94 -16.01 6.12
C ASN A 80 12.14 -16.87 7.13
N ARG A 81 10.80 -16.93 7.00
CA ARG A 81 9.96 -17.83 7.79
C ARG A 81 9.73 -19.16 7.06
N LEU A 82 9.77 -20.26 7.82
CA LEU A 82 9.45 -21.62 7.33
C LEU A 82 7.94 -21.88 7.24
N SER A 83 7.14 -21.04 7.87
CA SER A 83 5.69 -21.14 7.92
C SER A 83 5.11 -19.75 7.66
N ILE A 84 4.07 -19.68 6.83
CA ILE A 84 3.35 -18.45 6.55
C ILE A 84 2.61 -18.04 7.83
N ASP A 85 2.82 -16.81 8.26
CA ASP A 85 2.07 -16.22 9.36
C ASP A 85 0.72 -15.75 8.83
N LEU A 86 -0.31 -16.58 9.03
CA LEU A 86 -1.66 -16.28 8.56
C LEU A 86 -2.26 -15.06 9.25
N THR A 87 -1.76 -14.61 10.40
CA THR A 87 -2.26 -13.38 11.05
C THR A 87 -1.84 -12.11 10.30
N VAL A 88 -0.66 -12.15 9.66
CA VAL A 88 -0.19 -11.10 8.73
C VAL A 88 -1.04 -11.12 7.46
N LEU A 89 -1.44 -12.31 7.01
CA LEU A 89 -2.33 -12.50 5.86
C LEU A 89 -3.78 -12.07 6.16
N ASP A 90 -4.26 -12.24 7.39
CA ASP A 90 -5.62 -11.90 7.80
C ASP A 90 -5.81 -10.39 8.02
N ARG A 91 -4.70 -9.64 8.18
CA ARG A 91 -4.69 -8.18 8.10
C ARG A 91 -5.27 -7.66 6.77
N ASP A 92 -5.26 -8.49 5.73
CA ASP A 92 -5.77 -8.23 4.39
C ASP A 92 -7.29 -8.42 4.26
N ALA A 93 -7.88 -9.31 5.07
CA ALA A 93 -9.30 -9.69 4.99
C ALA A 93 -10.27 -8.61 5.52
N SER A 94 -9.78 -7.62 6.26
CA SER A 94 -10.62 -6.54 6.80
C SER A 94 -10.95 -5.44 5.77
N THR A 95 -10.46 -5.54 4.54
CA THR A 95 -10.76 -4.56 3.49
C THR A 95 -12.11 -4.90 2.85
N THR A 96 -13.20 -4.54 3.53
CA THR A 96 -14.52 -4.50 2.88
C THR A 96 -14.50 -3.31 1.92
N ILE A 97 -14.44 -3.58 0.62
CA ILE A 97 -14.71 -2.57 -0.40
C ILE A 97 -16.23 -2.40 -0.43
N GLU A 98 -16.73 -1.38 0.28
CA GLU A 98 -18.08 -0.89 0.01
C GLU A 98 -18.05 -0.13 -1.32
N LEU A 99 -18.73 -0.69 -2.32
CA LEU A 99 -18.97 -0.09 -3.63
C LEU A 99 -20.06 0.98 -3.54
#